data_AF-A0A212C6M0-F1
#
_entry.id   AF-A0A212C6M0-F1
#
_cell.length_a   1.000
_cell.length_b   1.000
_cell.length_c   1.000
_cell.angle_alpha   90.00
_cell.angle_beta   90.00
_cell.angle_gamma   90.00
#
_symmetry.space_group_name_H-M   'P 1'
#
loop_
_entity.id
_entity.type
_entity.pdbx_description
1 polymer ?
#
loop_
_entity_poly.entity_id
_entity_poly.type
_entity_poly.pdbx_seq_one_letter_code
_entity_poly.pdbx_strand_id
1 'polypeptide(L)'
;MLDMAEREGVVDIYNCVRELRSRRVNMVQTEEQYVFIHDAILEACLCGDTSVPASQVRSLYYDMNKLDPQTNSSQIKEEFRTLNMVTPTLRVEDCSIALLPRNHEKNRCMDILPPDRCLPFLITIDGESSNYINAALMDVSPPPSARPLPGQDTAGCSSGGGAWVLSLVRFKAVNCVFSESYKQPSAFIVTQHPLPNTVKDFWRLVLDYHCTSVVMLNDVDPAQLCPQYWPENGVHRHGPIQVEFVSADLEEDIISRIFRIYNAARDGYRMVQQFQFLGWPMYRDTPVSKRSFLKLIRQVDKWQEEYNGGEGRTVVHCLNGGGRSGTFCAISIVCEMLRHQRTVDVFHAVKTLRNNKPNMVDLLVGPCPSVIPLGVGVRGPFLVSSV
;
A
#
# COMPACT_ATOMS: atom_id res chain seq x y z
N MET A 1 -15.87 1.14 25.50
CA MET A 1 -15.93 -0.17 24.80
C MET A 1 -14.56 -0.80 24.71
N LEU A 2 -13.54 -0.16 24.12
CA LEU A 2 -12.17 -0.69 24.13
C LEU A 2 -11.61 -0.88 25.55
N ASP A 3 -11.84 0.10 26.45
CA ASP A 3 -11.49 -0.05 27.87
C ASP A 3 -12.16 -1.26 28.54
N MET A 4 -13.40 -1.60 28.13
CA MET A 4 -14.10 -2.77 28.65
C MET A 4 -13.47 -4.06 28.14
N ALA A 5 -13.14 -4.10 26.84
CA ALA A 5 -12.44 -5.24 26.25
C ALA A 5 -11.09 -5.48 26.96
N GLU A 6 -10.33 -4.43 27.23
CA GLU A 6 -9.01 -4.52 27.85
C GLU A 6 -9.08 -4.91 29.34
N ARG A 7 -10.00 -4.32 30.11
CA ARG A 7 -10.06 -4.52 31.57
C ARG A 7 -10.88 -5.71 31.99
N GLU A 8 -11.94 -6.01 31.25
CA GLU A 8 -12.97 -6.97 31.66
C GLU A 8 -13.06 -8.17 30.70
N GLY A 9 -12.38 -8.12 29.55
CA GLY A 9 -12.44 -9.19 28.54
C GLY A 9 -13.80 -9.30 27.85
N VAL A 10 -14.67 -8.29 27.99
CA VAL A 10 -16.03 -8.28 27.45
C VAL A 10 -16.34 -6.97 26.73
N VAL A 11 -17.25 -7.04 25.76
CA VAL A 11 -17.77 -5.87 25.06
C VAL A 11 -19.29 -5.95 25.02
N ASP A 12 -19.95 -4.91 25.54
CA ASP A 12 -21.39 -4.78 25.48
C ASP A 12 -21.80 -3.54 24.67
N ILE A 13 -21.90 -3.73 23.35
CA ILE A 13 -22.24 -2.65 22.42
C ILE A 13 -23.66 -2.15 22.66
N TYR A 14 -24.60 -3.08 22.86
CA TYR A 14 -26.02 -2.78 23.04
C TYR A 14 -26.26 -1.89 24.26
N ASN A 15 -25.74 -2.27 25.42
CA ASN A 15 -25.98 -1.51 26.64
C ASN A 15 -25.26 -0.16 26.62
N CYS A 16 -24.07 -0.07 26.03
CA CYS A 16 -23.38 1.20 25.83
C CYS A 16 -24.19 2.15 24.92
N VAL A 17 -24.72 1.70 23.78
CA VAL A 17 -25.54 2.55 22.90
C VAL A 17 -26.86 2.93 23.59
N ARG A 18 -27.47 2.00 24.33
CA ARG A 18 -28.67 2.28 25.14
C ARG A 18 -28.42 3.38 26.18
N GLU A 19 -27.27 3.36 26.86
CA GLU A 19 -26.89 4.39 27.83
C GLU A 19 -26.58 5.74 27.16
N LEU A 20 -25.91 5.74 26.00
CA LEU A 20 -25.71 6.98 25.24
C LEU A 20 -27.05 7.63 24.88
N ARG A 21 -28.03 6.81 24.45
CA ARG A 21 -29.38 7.27 24.11
C ARG A 21 -30.18 7.79 25.31
N SER A 22 -29.92 7.30 26.52
CA SER A 22 -30.58 7.83 27.74
C SER A 22 -30.07 9.22 28.12
N ARG A 23 -28.82 9.54 27.79
CA ARG A 23 -28.21 10.86 28.04
C ARG A 23 -28.47 11.86 26.92
N ARG A 24 -28.53 11.39 25.67
CA ARG A 24 -28.81 12.21 24.49
C ARG A 24 -29.60 11.40 23.48
N VAL A 25 -30.80 11.87 23.16
CA VAL A 25 -31.65 11.24 22.15
C VAL A 25 -30.93 11.14 20.80
N ASN A 26 -31.22 10.09 20.05
CA ASN A 26 -30.67 9.85 18.70
C ASN A 26 -29.13 9.72 18.66
N MET A 27 -28.50 9.21 19.73
CA MET A 27 -27.12 8.70 19.65
C MET A 27 -27.11 7.37 18.86
N VAL A 28 -26.23 7.28 17.86
CA VAL A 28 -26.16 6.18 16.86
C VAL A 28 -27.50 6.05 16.13
N GLN A 29 -27.65 6.73 15.01
CA GLN A 29 -28.95 7.00 14.37
C GLN A 29 -29.36 5.94 13.36
N THR A 30 -28.40 5.31 12.69
CA THR A 30 -28.66 4.38 11.59
C THR A 30 -28.15 2.97 11.90
N GLU A 31 -28.67 1.99 11.17
CA GLU A 31 -28.22 0.60 11.27
C GLU A 31 -26.75 0.47 10.87
N GLU A 32 -26.33 1.17 9.81
CA GLU A 32 -24.96 1.14 9.31
C GLU A 32 -23.97 1.68 10.35
N GLN A 33 -24.35 2.73 11.10
CA GLN A 33 -23.53 3.23 12.21
C GLN A 33 -23.40 2.20 13.33
N TYR A 34 -24.48 1.46 13.63
CA TYR A 34 -24.47 0.43 14.66
C TYR A 34 -23.61 -0.77 14.24
N VAL A 35 -23.76 -1.23 12.99
CA VAL A 35 -22.90 -2.28 12.38
C VAL A 35 -21.44 -1.84 12.38
N PHE A 36 -21.15 -0.59 12.00
CA PHE A 36 -19.79 -0.06 12.00
C PHE A 36 -19.14 -0.10 13.40
N ILE A 37 -19.89 0.10 14.48
CA ILE A 37 -19.37 -0.04 15.84
C ILE A 37 -18.96 -1.50 16.12
N HIS A 38 -19.78 -2.47 15.71
CA HIS A 38 -19.42 -3.89 15.83
C HIS A 38 -18.14 -4.20 15.05
N ASP A 39 -18.04 -3.77 13.80
CA ASP A 39 -16.86 -3.99 12.95
C ASP A 39 -15.61 -3.31 13.53
N ALA A 40 -15.74 -2.08 14.02
CA ALA A 40 -14.64 -1.32 14.61
C ALA A 40 -14.09 -1.99 15.88
N ILE A 41 -14.97 -2.50 16.76
CA ILE A 41 -14.53 -3.20 17.97
C ILE A 41 -13.96 -4.57 17.64
N LEU A 42 -14.59 -5.33 16.73
CA LEU A 42 -14.06 -6.62 16.28
C LEU A 42 -12.65 -6.48 15.72
N GLU A 43 -12.46 -5.51 14.82
CA GLU A 43 -11.17 -5.22 14.23
C GLU A 43 -10.13 -4.82 15.28
N ALA A 44 -10.50 -3.99 16.25
CA ALA A 44 -9.62 -3.60 17.36
C ALA A 44 -9.17 -4.81 18.19
N CYS A 45 -10.10 -5.71 18.51
CA CYS A 45 -9.81 -6.92 19.28
C CYS A 45 -8.95 -7.92 18.50
N LEU A 46 -9.11 -8.00 17.18
CA LEU A 46 -8.33 -8.92 16.34
C LEU A 46 -6.92 -8.39 16.05
N CYS A 47 -6.78 -7.10 15.76
CA CYS A 47 -5.50 -6.53 15.35
C CYS A 47 -4.57 -6.24 16.55
N GLY A 48 -5.13 -5.75 17.66
CA GLY A 48 -4.32 -5.22 18.76
C GLY A 48 -3.48 -4.00 18.37
N ASP A 49 -2.43 -3.72 19.14
CA ASP A 49 -1.41 -2.73 18.80
C ASP A 49 -0.25 -3.40 18.04
N THR A 50 -0.13 -3.06 16.76
CA THR A 50 0.90 -3.59 15.85
C THR A 50 2.06 -2.62 15.63
N SER A 51 2.07 -1.48 16.33
CA SER A 51 3.12 -0.48 16.21
C SER A 51 4.37 -0.87 17.00
N VAL A 52 5.52 -0.83 16.34
CA VAL A 52 6.81 -1.29 16.89
C VAL A 52 7.83 -0.15 16.84
N PRO A 53 8.48 0.21 17.97
CA PRO A 53 9.59 1.16 17.94
C PRO A 53 10.74 0.63 17.08
N ALA A 54 11.38 1.49 16.28
CA ALA A 54 12.46 1.09 15.37
C ALA A 54 13.62 0.33 16.05
N SER A 55 13.89 0.65 17.33
CA SER A 55 14.91 -0.03 18.14
C SER A 55 14.58 -1.49 18.46
N GLN A 56 13.30 -1.88 18.42
CA GLN A 56 12.80 -3.19 18.82
C GLN A 56 12.44 -4.09 17.63
N VAL A 57 12.38 -3.55 16.41
CA VAL A 57 12.02 -4.30 15.18
C VAL A 57 12.87 -5.55 15.01
N ARG A 58 14.18 -5.46 15.30
CA ARG A 58 15.09 -6.60 15.14
C ARG A 58 14.72 -7.75 16.08
N SER A 59 14.57 -7.49 17.37
CA SER A 59 14.23 -8.54 18.36
C SER A 59 12.86 -9.12 18.07
N LEU A 60 11.86 -8.25 17.84
CA LEU A 60 10.50 -8.68 17.57
C LEU A 60 10.41 -9.56 16.32
N TYR A 61 11.09 -9.19 15.23
CA TYR A 61 11.10 -10.01 14.01
C TYR A 61 11.60 -11.44 14.26
N TYR A 62 12.64 -11.63 15.09
CA TYR A 62 13.11 -12.97 15.42
C TYR A 62 12.10 -13.75 16.26
N ASP A 63 11.46 -13.09 17.21
CA ASP A 63 10.44 -13.71 18.06
C ASP A 63 9.20 -14.10 17.25
N MET A 64 8.73 -13.22 16.36
CA MET A 64 7.56 -13.48 15.53
C MET A 64 7.76 -14.60 14.51
N ASN A 65 9.01 -14.90 14.13
CA ASN A 65 9.35 -15.99 13.22
C ASN A 65 9.49 -17.35 13.91
N LYS A 66 9.52 -17.39 15.25
CA LYS A 66 9.56 -18.67 15.99
C LYS A 66 8.30 -19.46 15.68
N LEU A 67 8.47 -20.75 15.43
CA LEU A 67 7.38 -21.68 15.26
C LEU A 67 6.92 -22.18 16.63
N ASP A 68 5.62 -22.11 16.86
CA ASP A 68 4.98 -22.79 17.96
C ASP A 68 5.07 -24.31 17.72
N PRO A 69 5.62 -25.10 18.67
CA PRO A 69 5.82 -26.54 18.49
C PRO A 69 4.53 -27.35 18.38
N GLN A 70 3.41 -26.86 18.91
CA GLN A 70 2.13 -27.57 18.90
C GLN A 70 1.34 -27.29 17.63
N THR A 71 1.31 -26.03 17.19
CA THR A 71 0.49 -25.59 16.05
C THR A 71 1.26 -25.50 14.73
N ASN A 72 2.60 -25.57 14.78
CA ASN A 72 3.50 -25.34 13.65
C ASN A 72 3.17 -24.00 12.92
N SER A 73 2.80 -23.00 13.71
CA SER A 73 2.41 -21.65 13.30
C SER A 73 3.41 -20.65 13.86
N SER A 74 3.63 -19.55 13.16
CA SER A 74 4.42 -18.41 13.64
C SER A 74 3.52 -17.19 13.83
N GLN A 75 3.93 -16.23 14.64
CA GLN A 75 3.15 -15.01 14.84
C GLN A 75 3.00 -14.23 13.53
N ILE A 76 4.01 -14.20 12.66
CA ILE A 76 3.89 -13.61 11.31
C ILE A 76 2.76 -14.27 10.49
N LYS A 77 2.63 -15.59 10.59
CA LYS A 77 1.58 -16.34 9.89
C LYS A 77 0.19 -16.02 10.45
N GLU A 78 0.07 -15.87 11.76
CA GLU A 78 -1.16 -15.46 12.43
C GLU A 78 -1.53 -14.00 12.16
N GLU A 79 -0.56 -13.10 12.14
CA GLU A 79 -0.73 -11.71 11.75
C GLU A 79 -1.26 -11.62 10.30
N PHE A 80 -0.67 -12.36 9.37
CA PHE A 80 -1.15 -12.40 7.98
C PHE A 80 -2.56 -13.01 7.86
N ARG A 81 -2.90 -14.03 8.65
CA ARG A 81 -4.28 -14.55 8.71
C ARG A 81 -5.25 -13.50 9.24
N THR A 82 -4.86 -12.78 10.27
CA THR A 82 -5.64 -11.68 10.85
C THR A 82 -5.89 -10.61 9.81
N LEU A 83 -4.86 -10.25 9.05
CA LEU A 83 -4.97 -9.30 7.95
C LEU A 83 -6.03 -9.75 6.93
N ASN A 84 -6.07 -11.05 6.57
CA ASN A 84 -7.10 -11.59 5.67
C ASN A 84 -8.51 -11.50 6.27
N MET A 85 -8.66 -11.70 7.59
CA MET A 85 -9.97 -11.61 8.26
C MET A 85 -10.50 -10.18 8.33
N VAL A 86 -9.62 -9.19 8.50
CA VAL A 86 -10.00 -7.77 8.61
C VAL A 86 -9.93 -7.02 7.27
N THR A 87 -9.52 -7.70 6.19
CA THR A 87 -9.54 -7.12 4.84
C THR A 87 -10.99 -7.04 4.36
N PRO A 88 -11.47 -5.86 3.91
CA PRO A 88 -12.81 -5.74 3.37
C PRO A 88 -13.04 -6.70 2.20
N THR A 89 -14.14 -7.45 2.25
CA THR A 89 -14.59 -8.24 1.12
C THR A 89 -15.26 -7.32 0.11
N LEU A 90 -14.79 -7.33 -1.14
CA LEU A 90 -15.46 -6.60 -2.21
C LEU A 90 -16.65 -7.40 -2.70
N ARG A 91 -17.78 -6.73 -2.78
CA ARG A 91 -18.96 -7.23 -3.44
C ARG A 91 -18.93 -6.83 -4.91
N VAL A 92 -19.70 -7.52 -5.74
CA VAL A 92 -19.83 -7.21 -7.17
C VAL A 92 -20.30 -5.76 -7.38
N GLU A 93 -21.18 -5.27 -6.51
CA GLU A 93 -21.68 -3.89 -6.50
C GLU A 93 -20.59 -2.84 -6.24
N ASP A 94 -19.50 -3.19 -5.55
CA ASP A 94 -18.38 -2.28 -5.29
C ASP A 94 -17.49 -2.06 -6.51
N CYS A 95 -17.63 -2.87 -7.56
CA CYS A 95 -16.81 -2.85 -8.79
C CYS A 95 -17.67 -2.62 -10.04
N SER A 96 -18.83 -1.97 -9.87
CA SER A 96 -19.86 -1.87 -10.91
C SER A 96 -19.35 -1.20 -12.19
N ILE A 97 -18.45 -0.21 -12.08
CA ILE A 97 -17.90 0.53 -13.21
C ILE A 97 -16.91 -0.34 -13.99
N ALA A 98 -16.04 -1.06 -13.28
CA ALA A 98 -15.08 -1.98 -13.88
C ALA A 98 -15.77 -3.15 -14.62
N LEU A 99 -16.96 -3.54 -14.14
CA LEU A 99 -17.79 -4.61 -14.69
C LEU A 99 -18.70 -4.20 -15.85
N LEU A 100 -18.70 -2.93 -16.26
CA LEU A 100 -19.45 -2.51 -17.44
C LEU A 100 -18.92 -3.23 -18.70
N PRO A 101 -19.77 -3.73 -19.61
CA PRO A 101 -19.32 -4.49 -20.79
C PRO A 101 -18.25 -3.77 -21.63
N ARG A 102 -18.37 -2.44 -21.76
CA ARG A 102 -17.39 -1.59 -22.48
C ARG A 102 -15.99 -1.55 -21.85
N ASN A 103 -15.86 -1.98 -20.59
CA ASN A 103 -14.61 -1.95 -19.82
C ASN A 103 -13.99 -3.34 -19.65
N HIS A 104 -14.68 -4.43 -20.04
CA HIS A 104 -14.18 -5.81 -19.86
C HIS A 104 -12.82 -6.04 -20.51
N GLU A 105 -12.66 -5.59 -21.75
CA GLU A 105 -11.40 -5.72 -22.50
C GLU A 105 -10.27 -4.81 -21.96
N LYS A 106 -10.56 -3.92 -21.01
CA LYS A 106 -9.58 -3.06 -20.35
C LYS A 106 -9.04 -3.66 -19.05
N ASN A 107 -9.61 -4.79 -18.60
CA ASN A 107 -9.20 -5.50 -17.40
C ASN A 107 -8.38 -6.74 -17.78
N ARG A 108 -7.20 -6.88 -17.16
CA ARG A 108 -6.36 -8.07 -17.35
C ARG A 108 -6.97 -9.32 -16.72
N CYS A 109 -7.66 -9.14 -15.60
CA CYS A 109 -8.30 -10.21 -14.84
C CYS A 109 -9.60 -9.67 -14.23
N MET A 110 -10.71 -10.38 -14.42
CA MET A 110 -12.02 -9.99 -13.89
C MET A 110 -12.16 -10.25 -12.39
N ASP A 111 -11.26 -11.04 -11.81
CA ASP A 111 -11.20 -11.26 -10.35
C ASP A 111 -10.38 -10.18 -9.63
N ILE A 112 -9.62 -9.36 -10.39
CA ILE A 112 -8.74 -8.32 -9.85
C ILE A 112 -9.20 -6.96 -10.38
N LEU A 113 -10.31 -6.48 -9.82
CA LEU A 113 -10.89 -5.19 -10.16
C LEU A 113 -10.64 -4.14 -9.08
N PRO A 114 -10.49 -2.86 -9.44
CA PRO A 114 -10.46 -1.77 -8.48
C PRO A 114 -11.88 -1.47 -7.99
N PRO A 115 -12.06 -1.14 -6.69
CA PRO A 115 -13.33 -0.65 -6.19
C PRO A 115 -13.68 0.71 -6.79
N ASP A 116 -14.97 0.95 -7.03
CA ASP A 116 -15.49 2.19 -7.61
C ASP A 116 -15.09 3.43 -6.80
N ARG A 117 -15.06 3.30 -5.46
CA ARG A 117 -14.63 4.36 -4.52
C ARG A 117 -13.16 4.80 -4.67
N CYS A 118 -12.31 3.97 -5.28
CA CYS A 118 -10.88 4.23 -5.44
C CYS A 118 -10.50 4.49 -6.92
N LEU A 119 -11.45 4.46 -7.84
CA LEU A 119 -11.18 4.58 -9.27
C LEU A 119 -10.69 5.98 -9.65
N PRO A 120 -9.57 6.09 -10.39
CA PRO A 120 -9.24 7.32 -11.09
C PRO A 120 -10.07 7.41 -12.39
N PHE A 121 -10.75 8.53 -12.58
CA PHE A 121 -11.47 8.84 -13.81
C PHE A 121 -10.59 9.67 -14.74
N LEU A 122 -10.38 9.17 -15.96
CA LEU A 122 -9.61 9.88 -16.98
C LEU A 122 -10.43 11.05 -17.54
N ILE A 123 -9.76 12.17 -17.78
CA ILE A 123 -10.39 13.36 -18.35
C ILE A 123 -10.65 13.08 -19.83
N THR A 124 -11.92 13.06 -20.23
CA THR A 124 -12.34 12.90 -21.64
C THR A 124 -12.33 14.27 -22.32
N ILE A 125 -11.49 14.43 -23.33
CA ILE A 125 -11.51 15.59 -24.24
C ILE A 125 -12.06 15.10 -25.58
N ASP A 126 -12.97 15.88 -26.18
CA ASP A 126 -13.68 15.71 -27.46
C ASP A 126 -13.47 14.38 -28.23
N GLY A 127 -14.51 13.54 -28.23
CA GLY A 127 -14.59 12.31 -29.03
C GLY A 127 -14.03 11.05 -28.36
N GLU A 128 -13.37 11.16 -27.19
CA GLU A 128 -12.93 10.00 -26.42
C GLU A 128 -14.08 9.37 -25.61
N SER A 129 -14.39 8.10 -25.90
CA SER A 129 -15.57 7.42 -25.36
C SER A 129 -15.36 6.76 -23.99
N SER A 130 -14.12 6.68 -23.48
CA SER A 130 -13.84 5.97 -22.23
C SER A 130 -13.00 6.81 -21.26
N ASN A 131 -13.53 6.91 -20.05
CA ASN A 131 -12.93 7.53 -18.86
C ASN A 131 -12.39 6.51 -17.85
N TYR A 132 -12.35 5.22 -18.23
CA TYR A 132 -12.02 4.12 -17.34
C TYR A 132 -10.63 3.54 -17.64
N ILE A 133 -9.89 3.26 -16.56
CA ILE A 133 -8.68 2.46 -16.53
C ILE A 133 -8.65 1.61 -15.25
N ASN A 134 -8.15 0.37 -15.31
CA ASN A 134 -8.01 -0.48 -14.13
C ASN A 134 -6.84 0.00 -13.25
N ALA A 135 -7.13 0.97 -12.39
CA ALA A 135 -6.21 1.54 -11.43
C ALA A 135 -6.96 1.91 -10.14
N ALA A 136 -6.22 2.05 -9.04
CA ALA A 136 -6.75 2.47 -7.76
C ALA A 136 -5.88 3.58 -7.17
N LEU A 137 -6.52 4.68 -6.78
CA LEU A 137 -5.91 5.73 -5.98
C LEU A 137 -5.69 5.19 -4.56
N MET A 138 -4.44 5.25 -4.10
CA MET A 138 -4.08 4.92 -2.74
C MET A 138 -3.88 6.22 -1.99
N ASP A 139 -4.88 6.62 -1.21
CA ASP A 139 -4.71 7.69 -0.24
C ASP A 139 -4.09 7.09 1.02
N VAL A 140 -2.79 7.34 1.21
CA VAL A 140 -2.02 6.75 2.29
C VAL A 140 -1.41 7.85 3.15
N SER A 141 -2.25 8.46 3.99
CA SER A 141 -1.76 9.40 5.01
C SER A 141 -1.01 8.62 6.08
N PRO A 142 0.25 8.97 6.39
CA PRO A 142 0.88 8.40 7.57
C PRO A 142 0.00 8.72 8.79
N PRO A 143 -0.11 7.79 9.75
CA PRO A 143 -0.91 8.01 10.94
C PRO A 143 -0.49 9.33 11.61
N PRO A 144 -1.42 10.26 11.97
CA PRO A 144 -1.06 11.47 12.69
C PRO A 144 -0.14 11.18 13.88
N SER A 145 1.01 11.87 13.91
CA SER A 145 1.93 11.80 15.03
C SER A 145 1.21 12.26 16.30
N ALA A 146 1.25 11.47 17.37
CA ALA A 146 0.96 11.96 18.72
C ALA A 146 2.03 13.01 19.08
N ARG A 147 1.82 14.29 18.73
CA ARG A 147 2.61 15.36 19.33
C ARG A 147 2.22 15.46 20.80
N PRO A 148 3.17 15.47 21.74
CA PRO A 148 2.90 15.97 23.07
C PRO A 148 2.43 17.42 22.93
N LEU A 149 1.35 17.78 23.61
CA LEU A 149 0.93 19.18 23.70
C LEU A 149 2.09 20.01 24.27
N PRO A 150 2.42 21.18 23.72
CA PRO A 150 3.41 22.05 24.32
C PRO A 150 2.84 22.60 25.63
N GLY A 151 3.48 22.28 26.77
CA GLY A 151 3.20 22.92 28.05
C GLY A 151 2.69 22.03 29.19
N GLN A 152 3.12 20.78 29.31
CA GLN A 152 3.05 20.08 30.61
C GLN A 152 4.46 19.82 31.13
N ASP A 153 4.91 20.77 31.95
CA ASP A 153 6.03 20.60 32.86
C ASP A 153 5.80 19.37 33.74
N THR A 154 6.90 18.66 33.97
CA THR A 154 6.99 17.45 34.77
C THR A 154 6.51 17.66 36.20
N ALA A 155 5.39 17.05 36.56
CA ALA A 155 5.06 16.70 37.94
C ALA A 155 4.30 15.37 37.94
N GLY A 156 4.75 14.45 38.80
CA GLY A 156 4.50 13.02 38.69
C GLY A 156 3.05 12.59 38.64
N CYS A 157 2.77 11.63 37.77
CA CYS A 157 1.78 10.60 38.05
C CYS A 157 2.22 9.31 37.34
N SER A 158 2.69 8.36 38.14
CA SER A 158 2.77 6.96 37.78
C SER A 158 1.36 6.40 37.57
N SER A 159 1.25 5.42 36.66
CA SER A 159 0.04 4.72 36.18
C SER A 159 -0.75 5.42 35.06
N GLY A 160 -1.10 4.64 34.02
CA GLY A 160 -2.16 5.02 33.08
C GLY A 160 -1.98 4.52 31.65
N GLY A 161 -2.32 3.25 31.40
CA GLY A 161 -2.49 2.67 30.06
C GLY A 161 -3.68 3.25 29.27
N GLY A 162 -3.75 4.58 29.14
CA GLY A 162 -4.82 5.29 28.42
C GLY A 162 -4.38 5.93 27.08
N ALA A 163 -3.10 5.84 26.72
CA ALA A 163 -2.57 6.45 25.49
C ALA A 163 -2.95 5.68 24.21
N TRP A 164 -3.21 4.38 24.32
CA TRP A 164 -3.49 3.48 23.18
C TRP A 164 -4.91 3.65 22.61
N VAL A 165 -5.90 3.91 23.47
CA VAL A 165 -7.32 4.03 23.12
C VAL A 165 -7.58 5.24 22.21
N LEU A 166 -6.82 6.32 22.41
CA LEU A 166 -6.87 7.52 21.55
C LEU A 166 -6.17 7.32 20.21
N SER A 167 -5.25 6.36 20.11
CA SER A 167 -4.56 6.00 18.88
C SER A 167 -5.56 5.31 17.94
N LEU A 168 -6.19 4.22 18.39
CA LEU A 168 -7.03 3.37 17.54
C LEU A 168 -8.31 4.04 17.03
N VAL A 169 -8.97 4.87 17.85
CA VAL A 169 -10.23 5.56 17.48
C VAL A 169 -9.96 6.79 16.59
N ARG A 170 -8.78 7.43 16.69
CA ARG A 170 -8.40 8.51 15.76
C ARG A 170 -8.17 8.00 14.35
N PHE A 171 -7.74 6.77 14.13
CA PHE A 171 -7.31 6.33 12.79
C PHE A 171 -8.45 5.93 11.85
N LYS A 172 -9.60 5.44 12.35
CA LYS A 172 -10.78 5.19 11.51
C LYS A 172 -11.65 6.44 11.28
N ALA A 173 -11.57 7.43 12.17
CA ALA A 173 -12.34 8.68 12.06
C ALA A 173 -11.73 9.70 11.07
N VAL A 174 -10.50 9.49 10.60
CA VAL A 174 -9.78 10.40 9.68
C VAL A 174 -10.06 10.08 8.21
N ASN A 175 -11.26 9.58 7.88
CA ASN A 175 -11.85 9.82 6.56
C ASN A 175 -12.68 11.12 6.52
N CYS A 176 -12.79 11.82 7.65
CA CYS A 176 -13.36 13.16 7.73
C CYS A 176 -12.40 14.08 8.50
N VAL A 177 -12.23 15.30 7.99
CA VAL A 177 -11.43 16.42 8.53
C VAL A 177 -9.98 16.48 8.02
N PHE A 178 -9.85 17.11 6.85
CA PHE A 178 -8.64 17.84 6.47
C PHE A 178 -8.29 18.90 7.52
N SER A 179 -7.00 19.02 7.85
CA SER A 179 -6.42 20.30 8.26
C SER A 179 -5.03 20.44 7.66
N GLU A 180 -4.84 21.59 7.02
CA GLU A 180 -3.69 22.07 6.27
C GLU A 180 -2.35 21.88 7.00
N SER A 181 -1.28 21.68 6.18
CA SER A 181 0.15 21.84 6.52
C SER A 181 1.02 20.59 6.70
N TYR A 182 0.62 19.41 6.20
CA TYR A 182 1.52 18.27 6.02
C TYR A 182 1.85 18.07 4.53
N LYS A 183 3.12 17.76 4.19
CA LYS A 183 3.44 17.19 2.87
C LYS A 183 2.45 16.04 2.62
N GLN A 184 1.88 15.98 1.41
CA GLN A 184 0.81 15.04 1.11
C GLN A 184 1.17 13.60 1.55
N PRO A 185 0.16 12.79 1.95
CA PRO A 185 0.27 11.32 1.94
C PRO A 185 1.08 10.82 0.73
N SER A 186 1.81 9.69 0.88
CA SER A 186 2.44 9.01 -0.26
C SER A 186 1.35 8.63 -1.28
N ALA A 187 1.08 9.51 -2.24
CA ALA A 187 -0.04 9.38 -3.15
C ALA A 187 0.36 8.41 -4.28
N PHE A 188 0.07 7.13 -4.07
CA PHE A 188 0.28 6.11 -5.07
C PHE A 188 -0.95 5.97 -5.97
N ILE A 189 -0.71 5.66 -7.24
CA ILE A 189 -1.72 5.11 -8.12
C ILE A 189 -1.27 3.71 -8.50
N VAL A 190 -2.00 2.71 -8.04
CA VAL A 190 -1.66 1.31 -8.33
C VAL A 190 -2.47 0.85 -9.52
N THR A 191 -1.83 0.29 -10.53
CA THR A 191 -2.47 -0.17 -11.77
C THR A 191 -1.93 -1.52 -12.19
N GLN A 192 -2.71 -2.26 -13.00
CA GLN A 192 -2.19 -3.40 -13.75
C GLN A 192 -1.16 -2.93 -14.80
N HIS A 193 -0.36 -3.87 -15.30
CA HIS A 193 0.50 -3.61 -16.45
C HIS A 193 -0.38 -3.23 -17.66
N PRO A 194 -0.13 -2.11 -18.36
CA PRO A 194 -0.96 -1.67 -19.47
C PRO A 194 -1.17 -2.76 -20.50
N LEU A 195 -2.42 -3.02 -20.89
CA LEU A 195 -2.75 -3.88 -22.02
C LEU A 195 -2.51 -3.13 -23.34
N PRO A 196 -2.33 -3.82 -24.48
CA PRO A 196 -2.11 -3.19 -25.79
C PRO A 196 -3.13 -2.09 -26.14
N ASN A 197 -4.41 -2.30 -25.82
CA ASN A 197 -5.51 -1.37 -26.04
C ASN A 197 -5.64 -0.26 -24.97
N THR A 198 -4.86 -0.31 -23.89
CA THR A 198 -4.92 0.66 -22.76
C THR A 198 -3.65 1.49 -22.58
N VAL A 199 -2.62 1.32 -23.43
CA VAL A 199 -1.37 2.11 -23.36
C VAL A 199 -1.65 3.63 -23.43
N LYS A 200 -2.58 4.05 -24.29
CA LYS A 200 -3.00 5.45 -24.37
C LYS A 200 -3.62 5.92 -23.05
N ASP A 201 -4.54 5.13 -22.49
CA ASP A 201 -5.22 5.43 -21.23
C ASP A 201 -4.24 5.49 -20.04
N PHE A 202 -3.18 4.68 -20.06
CA PHE A 202 -2.11 4.74 -19.06
C PHE A 202 -1.36 6.07 -19.08
N TRP A 203 -0.97 6.57 -20.27
CA TRP A 203 -0.32 7.88 -20.34
C TRP A 203 -1.27 9.04 -20.05
N ARG A 204 -2.57 8.90 -20.35
CA ARG A 204 -3.62 9.83 -19.89
C ARG A 204 -3.66 9.88 -18.36
N LEU A 205 -3.69 8.73 -17.69
CA LEU A 205 -3.65 8.63 -16.22
C LEU A 205 -2.45 9.39 -15.64
N VAL A 206 -1.25 9.16 -16.19
CA VAL A 206 -0.02 9.82 -15.75
C VAL A 206 -0.13 11.35 -15.85
N LEU A 207 -0.72 11.88 -16.93
CA LEU A 207 -0.89 13.32 -17.11
C LEU A 207 -2.02 13.92 -16.27
N ASP A 208 -3.20 13.30 -16.28
CA ASP A 208 -4.40 13.79 -15.60
C ASP A 208 -4.23 13.82 -14.07
N TYR A 209 -3.47 12.88 -13.52
CA TYR A 209 -3.18 12.81 -12.09
C TYR A 209 -1.82 13.37 -11.69
N HIS A 210 -1.16 14.09 -12.60
CA HIS A 210 0.11 14.78 -12.36
C HIS A 210 1.23 13.87 -11.84
N CYS A 211 1.29 12.63 -12.33
CA CYS A 211 2.29 11.67 -11.93
C CYS A 211 3.67 12.05 -12.49
N THR A 212 4.69 11.93 -11.65
CA THR A 212 6.09 12.27 -11.96
C THR A 212 6.98 11.03 -11.94
N SER A 213 6.54 9.96 -11.27
CA SER A 213 7.22 8.69 -11.18
C SER A 213 6.35 7.54 -11.66
N VAL A 214 6.94 6.57 -12.35
CA VAL A 214 6.33 5.29 -12.69
C VAL A 214 7.24 4.17 -12.20
N VAL A 215 6.74 3.26 -11.37
CA VAL A 215 7.48 2.10 -10.87
C VAL A 215 6.92 0.85 -11.54
N MET A 216 7.77 0.13 -12.25
CA MET A 216 7.46 -1.11 -12.97
C MET A 216 8.17 -2.29 -12.30
N LEU A 217 7.39 -3.25 -11.80
CA LEU A 217 7.87 -4.39 -10.99
C LEU A 217 7.71 -5.74 -11.69
N ASN A 218 7.56 -5.73 -13.01
CA ASN A 218 7.50 -6.90 -13.87
C ASN A 218 8.30 -6.63 -15.16
N ASP A 219 8.53 -7.68 -15.92
CA ASP A 219 9.16 -7.59 -17.24
C ASP A 219 8.11 -7.38 -18.34
N VAL A 220 8.58 -6.90 -19.49
CA VAL A 220 7.83 -6.91 -20.75
C VAL A 220 7.72 -8.37 -21.19
N ASP A 221 6.50 -8.81 -21.44
CA ASP A 221 6.23 -10.19 -21.86
C ASP A 221 5.06 -10.18 -22.86
N PRO A 222 5.35 -10.25 -24.17
CA PRO A 222 4.32 -10.30 -25.21
C PRO A 222 3.37 -11.49 -25.04
N ALA A 223 3.83 -12.63 -24.51
CA ALA A 223 2.98 -13.81 -24.31
C ALA A 223 1.94 -13.57 -23.20
N GLN A 224 2.25 -12.70 -22.24
CA GLN A 224 1.33 -12.28 -21.18
C GLN A 224 0.61 -10.96 -21.51
N LEU A 225 0.60 -10.50 -22.76
CA LEU A 225 0.03 -9.19 -23.14
C LEU A 225 0.58 -8.05 -22.27
N CYS A 226 1.87 -8.07 -21.96
CA CYS A 226 2.60 -7.00 -21.27
C CYS A 226 3.45 -6.25 -22.30
N PRO A 227 2.84 -5.39 -23.15
CA PRO A 227 3.56 -4.64 -24.16
C PRO A 227 4.49 -3.60 -23.53
N GLN A 228 5.56 -3.29 -24.25
CA GLN A 228 6.30 -2.08 -23.97
C GLN A 228 5.42 -0.85 -24.26
N TYR A 229 5.13 -0.06 -23.23
CA TYR A 229 4.29 1.15 -23.34
C TYR A 229 5.09 2.44 -23.55
N TRP A 230 6.42 2.36 -23.67
CA TRP A 230 7.32 3.51 -23.82
C TRP A 230 8.17 3.45 -25.10
N PRO A 231 8.67 4.58 -25.61
CA PRO A 231 9.68 4.61 -26.68
C PRO A 231 11.07 4.23 -26.15
N GLU A 232 11.83 3.43 -26.91
CA GLU A 232 13.27 3.27 -26.65
C GLU A 232 14.07 4.45 -27.17
N ASN A 233 13.65 5.02 -28.31
CA ASN A 233 14.27 6.16 -28.97
C ASN A 233 13.19 7.05 -29.58
N GLY A 234 13.44 8.37 -29.61
CA GLY A 234 12.54 9.32 -30.25
C GLY A 234 11.20 9.49 -29.53
N VAL A 235 10.11 9.56 -30.29
CA VAL A 235 8.78 9.94 -29.80
C VAL A 235 7.73 8.91 -30.21
N HIS A 236 6.95 8.42 -29.25
CA HIS A 236 5.72 7.65 -29.50
C HIS A 236 4.50 8.57 -29.38
N ARG A 237 3.55 8.44 -30.33
CA ARG A 237 2.31 9.24 -30.34
C ARG A 237 1.11 8.35 -30.08
N HIS A 238 0.30 8.75 -29.09
CA HIS A 238 -0.93 8.09 -28.69
C HIS A 238 -2.10 9.09 -28.76
N GLY A 239 -2.59 9.36 -29.97
CA GLY A 239 -3.55 10.44 -30.21
C GLY A 239 -2.92 11.81 -29.91
N PRO A 240 -3.50 12.65 -29.03
CA PRO A 240 -2.94 13.95 -28.69
C PRO A 240 -1.71 13.86 -27.76
N ILE A 241 -1.46 12.70 -27.15
CA ILE A 241 -0.33 12.50 -26.23
C ILE A 241 0.91 12.10 -27.02
N GLN A 242 2.03 12.76 -26.70
CA GLN A 242 3.35 12.40 -27.20
C GLN A 242 4.26 12.06 -26.02
N VAL A 243 4.94 10.93 -26.09
CA VAL A 243 5.91 10.48 -25.11
C VAL A 243 7.26 10.47 -25.80
N GLU A 244 8.15 11.36 -25.38
CA GLU A 244 9.51 11.51 -25.89
C GLU A 244 10.50 10.86 -24.91
N PHE A 245 11.37 9.99 -25.41
CA PHE A 245 12.50 9.47 -24.66
C PHE A 245 13.57 10.56 -24.50
N VAL A 246 14.02 10.80 -23.26
CA VAL A 246 15.05 11.80 -22.96
C VAL A 246 16.38 11.12 -22.62
N SER A 247 16.37 10.22 -21.65
CA SER A 247 17.57 9.50 -21.22
C SER A 247 17.22 8.21 -20.49
N ALA A 248 18.20 7.31 -20.38
CA ALA A 248 18.13 6.14 -19.54
C ALA A 248 19.44 5.94 -18.79
N ASP A 249 19.34 5.35 -17.61
CA ASP A 249 20.45 4.90 -16.79
C ASP A 249 20.15 3.49 -16.26
N LEU A 250 21.19 2.70 -16.00
CA LEU A 250 21.08 1.37 -15.41
C LEU A 250 21.97 1.30 -14.18
N GLU A 251 21.35 1.10 -13.01
CA GLU A 251 22.06 0.99 -11.74
C GLU A 251 21.67 -0.32 -11.04
N GLU A 252 22.61 -1.27 -10.98
CA GLU A 252 22.37 -2.64 -10.47
C GLU A 252 21.21 -3.33 -11.24
N ASP A 253 20.09 -3.58 -10.56
CA ASP A 253 18.90 -4.22 -11.12
C ASP A 253 17.78 -3.22 -11.45
N ILE A 254 18.10 -1.93 -11.57
CA ILE A 254 17.12 -0.85 -11.81
C ILE A 254 17.44 -0.12 -13.10
N ILE A 255 16.53 -0.17 -14.08
CA ILE A 255 16.59 0.71 -15.25
C ILE A 255 15.74 1.94 -14.95
N SER A 256 16.36 3.11 -15.05
CA SER A 256 15.70 4.40 -14.86
C SER A 256 15.60 5.11 -16.21
N ARG A 257 14.39 5.43 -16.67
CA ARG A 257 14.14 6.12 -17.96
C ARG A 257 13.44 7.44 -17.71
N ILE A 258 13.93 8.51 -18.30
CA ILE A 258 13.31 9.83 -18.24
C ILE A 258 12.56 10.07 -19.55
N PHE A 259 11.29 10.42 -19.41
CA PHE A 259 10.41 10.78 -20.51
C PHE A 259 9.94 12.21 -20.38
N ARG A 260 9.82 12.89 -21.53
CA ARG A 260 9.06 14.12 -21.66
C ARG A 260 7.71 13.79 -22.27
N ILE A 261 6.63 14.10 -21.54
CA ILE A 261 5.27 13.83 -21.98
C ILE A 261 4.59 15.15 -22.33
N TYR A 262 4.05 15.22 -23.53
CA TYR A 262 3.31 16.35 -24.06
C TYR A 262 1.87 15.93 -24.38
N ASN A 263 0.91 16.84 -24.20
CA ASN A 263 -0.45 16.67 -24.68
C ASN A 263 -0.79 17.84 -25.58
N ALA A 264 -1.03 17.60 -26.87
CA ALA A 264 -1.35 18.64 -27.84
C ALA A 264 -2.60 19.48 -27.52
N ALA A 265 -3.48 18.95 -26.67
CA ALA A 265 -4.67 19.67 -26.20
C ALA A 265 -4.42 20.55 -24.96
N ARG A 266 -3.23 20.50 -24.35
CA ARG A 266 -2.86 21.28 -23.16
C ARG A 266 -1.52 21.98 -23.38
N ASP A 267 -1.31 23.10 -22.71
CA ASP A 267 -0.01 23.77 -22.78
C ASP A 267 1.00 23.14 -21.81
N GLY A 268 2.27 23.12 -22.20
CA GLY A 268 3.38 22.58 -21.41
C GLY A 268 3.64 21.07 -21.55
N TYR A 269 4.72 20.64 -20.91
CA TYR A 269 5.15 19.23 -20.85
C TYR A 269 5.38 18.79 -19.41
N ARG A 270 5.40 17.47 -19.18
CA ARG A 270 5.75 16.87 -17.90
C ARG A 270 6.96 15.95 -18.04
N MET A 271 7.93 16.13 -17.17
CA MET A 271 9.03 15.18 -17.00
C MET A 271 8.56 14.05 -16.10
N VAL A 272 8.70 12.81 -16.56
CA VAL A 272 8.33 11.61 -15.82
C VAL A 272 9.50 10.64 -15.83
N GLN A 273 9.88 10.15 -14.65
CA GLN A 273 10.88 9.10 -14.53
C GLN A 273 10.22 7.75 -14.28
N GLN A 274 10.49 6.79 -15.16
CA GLN A 274 10.13 5.40 -15.00
C GLN A 274 11.28 4.62 -14.38
N PHE A 275 11.01 3.83 -13.35
CA PHE A 275 11.93 2.91 -12.71
C PHE A 275 11.45 1.48 -12.94
N GLN A 276 12.18 0.70 -13.72
CA GLN A 276 11.93 -0.71 -13.94
C GLN A 276 12.86 -1.55 -13.07
N PHE A 277 12.29 -2.35 -12.18
CA PHE A 277 13.05 -3.23 -11.29
C PHE A 277 13.16 -4.65 -11.86
N LEU A 278 14.37 -5.05 -12.23
CA LEU A 278 14.70 -6.36 -12.79
C LEU A 278 15.00 -7.42 -11.71
N GLY A 279 15.26 -6.98 -10.47
CA GLY A 279 15.66 -7.83 -9.34
C GLY A 279 14.53 -8.71 -8.76
N TRP A 280 13.37 -8.80 -9.44
CA TRP A 280 12.22 -9.61 -9.03
C TRP A 280 11.72 -10.52 -10.17
N PRO A 281 12.36 -11.68 -10.40
CA PRO A 281 11.96 -12.60 -11.46
C PRO A 281 10.53 -13.13 -11.30
N MET A 282 9.81 -13.39 -12.39
CA MET A 282 8.40 -13.84 -12.37
C MET A 282 8.14 -15.13 -11.60
N TYR A 283 9.10 -16.07 -11.60
CA TYR A 283 9.01 -17.35 -10.88
C TYR A 283 9.30 -17.25 -9.37
N ARG A 284 9.54 -16.04 -8.84
CA ARG A 284 9.78 -15.80 -7.42
C ARG A 284 8.72 -14.90 -6.79
N ASP A 285 8.43 -15.23 -5.54
CA ASP A 285 7.49 -14.49 -4.71
C ASP A 285 8.13 -13.27 -4.01
N THR A 286 9.46 -13.16 -3.99
CA THR A 286 10.19 -12.03 -3.38
C THR A 286 11.38 -11.57 -4.23
N PRO A 287 11.83 -10.30 -4.09
CA PRO A 287 13.04 -9.81 -4.73
C PRO A 287 14.28 -10.64 -4.36
N VAL A 288 15.22 -10.77 -5.29
CA VAL A 288 16.49 -11.47 -5.06
C VAL A 288 17.34 -10.74 -4.02
N SER A 289 17.36 -9.40 -4.06
CA SER A 289 18.18 -8.56 -3.20
C SER A 289 17.35 -7.52 -2.47
N LYS A 290 17.31 -7.62 -1.13
CA LYS A 290 16.69 -6.63 -0.23
C LYS A 290 17.33 -5.25 -0.38
N ARG A 291 18.66 -5.20 -0.57
CA ARG A 291 19.41 -3.95 -0.75
C ARG A 291 19.03 -3.25 -2.05
N SER A 292 18.95 -4.00 -3.14
CA SER A 292 18.56 -3.49 -4.47
C SER A 292 17.12 -2.95 -4.44
N PHE A 293 16.20 -3.67 -3.79
CA PHE A 293 14.81 -3.19 -3.64
C PHE A 293 14.69 -1.92 -2.79
N LEU A 294 15.43 -1.81 -1.68
CA LEU A 294 15.47 -0.56 -0.89
C LEU A 294 16.11 0.61 -1.66
N LYS A 295 17.03 0.32 -2.58
CA LYS A 295 17.64 1.32 -3.45
C LYS A 295 16.64 1.90 -4.44
N LEU A 296 15.76 1.06 -5.01
CA LEU A 296 14.65 1.51 -5.85
C LEU A 296 13.78 2.54 -5.14
N ILE A 297 13.35 2.26 -3.90
CA ILE A 297 12.53 3.18 -3.11
C ILE A 297 13.25 4.52 -2.91
N ARG A 298 14.55 4.48 -2.57
CA ARG A 298 15.36 5.70 -2.41
C ARG A 298 15.51 6.51 -3.69
N GLN A 299 15.63 5.86 -4.85
CA GLN A 299 15.69 6.57 -6.13
C GLN A 299 14.36 7.26 -6.46
N VAL A 300 13.24 6.59 -6.19
CA VAL A 300 11.89 7.18 -6.37
C VAL A 300 11.69 8.36 -5.42
N ASP A 301 12.03 8.20 -4.13
CA ASP A 301 11.94 9.27 -3.12
C ASP A 301 12.79 10.48 -3.54
N LYS A 302 14.04 10.24 -3.96
CA LYS A 302 14.96 11.29 -4.42
C LYS A 302 14.37 12.07 -5.60
N TRP A 303 13.84 11.39 -6.61
CA TRP A 303 13.21 12.06 -7.75
C TRP A 303 11.99 12.88 -7.36
N GLN A 304 11.15 12.37 -6.45
CA GLN A 304 10.01 13.12 -5.92
C GLN A 304 10.43 14.35 -5.12
N GLU A 305 11.54 14.27 -4.36
CA GLU A 305 12.08 15.41 -3.59
C GLU A 305 12.72 16.49 -4.47
N GLU A 306 13.40 16.10 -5.55
CA GLU A 306 14.06 17.03 -6.49
C GLU A 306 13.09 17.67 -7.50
N TYR A 307 11.85 17.19 -7.57
CA TYR A 307 10.86 17.69 -8.51
C TYR A 307 10.32 19.07 -8.08
N ASN A 308 10.75 20.11 -8.80
CA ASN A 308 10.37 21.50 -8.52
C ASN A 308 8.96 21.89 -9.02
N GLY A 309 8.22 20.99 -9.69
CA GLY A 309 6.96 21.27 -10.36
C GLY A 309 5.69 21.12 -9.51
N GLY A 310 5.83 21.08 -8.17
CA GLY A 310 4.72 20.87 -7.23
C GLY A 310 4.54 19.40 -6.84
N GLU A 311 3.35 19.04 -6.37
CA GLU A 311 3.04 17.71 -5.85
C GLU A 311 2.93 16.67 -6.98
N GLY A 312 3.86 15.72 -7.02
CA GLY A 312 3.91 14.62 -7.99
C GLY A 312 3.46 13.29 -7.39
N ARG A 313 2.62 12.53 -8.12
CA ARG A 313 2.19 11.18 -7.70
C ARG A 313 3.12 10.11 -8.27
N THR A 314 3.17 8.96 -7.59
CA THR A 314 3.89 7.77 -8.07
C THR A 314 2.91 6.72 -8.57
N VAL A 315 2.97 6.40 -9.86
CA VAL A 315 2.27 5.24 -10.41
C VAL A 315 3.09 3.98 -10.10
N VAL A 316 2.47 2.93 -9.58
CA VAL A 316 3.11 1.65 -9.30
C VAL A 316 2.35 0.55 -10.02
N HIS A 317 3.05 -0.25 -10.82
CA HIS A 317 2.44 -1.40 -11.47
C HIS A 317 3.35 -2.63 -11.45
N CYS A 318 2.68 -3.77 -11.49
CA CYS A 318 3.24 -5.08 -11.77
C CYS A 318 2.31 -5.73 -12.79
N LEU A 319 2.18 -7.06 -12.83
CA LEU A 319 1.21 -7.69 -13.75
C LEU A 319 -0.25 -7.23 -13.50
N ASN A 320 -0.74 -7.39 -12.26
CA ASN A 320 -2.15 -7.14 -11.89
C ASN A 320 -2.35 -5.96 -10.92
N GLY A 321 -1.29 -5.21 -10.59
CA GLY A 321 -1.37 -4.12 -9.60
C GLY A 321 -1.74 -4.60 -8.20
N GLY A 322 -1.21 -5.76 -7.79
CA GLY A 322 -1.55 -6.46 -6.54
C GLY A 322 -0.33 -6.74 -5.67
N GLY A 323 0.04 -8.01 -5.50
CA GLY A 323 1.18 -8.47 -4.67
C GLY A 323 2.42 -7.58 -4.70
N ARG A 324 3.17 -7.56 -5.81
CA ARG A 324 4.44 -6.81 -5.92
C ARG A 324 4.25 -5.30 -5.73
N SER A 325 3.22 -4.73 -6.35
CA SER A 325 2.89 -3.30 -6.20
C SER A 325 2.56 -2.95 -4.75
N GLY A 326 1.83 -3.82 -4.06
CA GLY A 326 1.53 -3.71 -2.65
C GLY A 326 2.76 -3.82 -1.78
N THR A 327 3.71 -4.70 -2.10
CA THR A 327 4.98 -4.79 -1.39
C THR A 327 5.79 -3.50 -1.53
N PHE A 328 5.87 -2.93 -2.74
CA PHE A 328 6.52 -1.64 -2.94
C PHE A 328 5.85 -0.53 -2.11
N CYS A 329 4.53 -0.37 -2.25
CA CYS A 329 3.78 0.66 -1.52
C CYS A 329 3.92 0.50 -0.01
N ALA A 330 3.79 -0.73 0.52
CA ALA A 330 3.89 -1.01 1.95
C ALA A 330 5.29 -0.67 2.49
N ILE A 331 6.35 -1.06 1.78
CA ILE A 331 7.72 -0.74 2.20
C ILE A 331 7.97 0.77 2.11
N SER A 332 7.47 1.46 1.09
CA SER A 332 7.57 2.93 1.00
C SER A 332 6.90 3.61 2.20
N ILE A 333 5.68 3.19 2.58
CA ILE A 333 4.97 3.71 3.76
C ILE A 333 5.77 3.44 5.04
N VAL A 334 6.25 2.21 5.23
CA VAL A 334 7.06 1.84 6.41
C VAL A 334 8.38 2.62 6.45
N CYS A 335 9.01 2.88 5.31
CA CYS A 335 10.21 3.71 5.21
C CYS A 335 9.93 5.17 5.62
N GLU A 336 8.76 5.73 5.31
CA GLU A 336 8.35 7.04 5.79
C GLU A 336 8.06 7.05 7.29
N MET A 337 7.36 6.04 7.83
CA MET A 337 7.13 5.87 9.27
C MET A 337 8.45 5.83 10.04
N LEU A 338 9.44 5.08 9.54
CA LEU A 338 10.78 5.03 10.11
C LEU A 338 11.47 6.38 10.11
N ARG A 339 11.41 7.12 8.99
CA ARG A 339 12.06 8.43 8.82
C ARG A 339 11.48 9.49 9.76
N HIS A 340 10.15 9.53 9.91
CA HIS A 340 9.46 10.62 10.60
C HIS A 340 9.05 10.31 12.04
N GLN A 341 8.71 9.06 12.34
CA GLN A 341 8.11 8.67 13.62
C GLN A 341 9.01 7.75 14.45
N ARG A 342 10.06 7.18 13.85
CA ARG A 342 10.93 6.16 14.46
C ARG A 342 10.15 4.93 14.94
N THR A 343 9.05 4.64 14.28
CA THR A 343 8.18 3.48 14.51
C THR A 343 7.97 2.75 13.19
N VAL A 344 7.51 1.49 13.29
CA VAL A 344 7.19 0.61 12.18
C VAL A 344 5.85 -0.04 12.50
N ASP A 345 4.92 0.01 11.55
CA ASP A 345 3.68 -0.75 11.63
C ASP A 345 3.40 -1.39 10.26
N VAL A 346 3.94 -2.59 10.06
CA VAL A 346 3.81 -3.32 8.79
C VAL A 346 2.36 -3.76 8.58
N PHE A 347 1.71 -4.24 9.63
CA PHE A 347 0.32 -4.70 9.57
C PHE A 347 -0.61 -3.55 9.14
N HIS A 348 -0.49 -2.38 9.77
CA HIS A 348 -1.27 -1.21 9.41
C HIS A 348 -0.97 -0.74 7.98
N ALA A 349 0.30 -0.67 7.58
CA ALA A 349 0.67 -0.25 6.22
C ALA A 349 -0.01 -1.13 5.15
N VAL A 350 0.01 -2.45 5.32
CA VAL A 350 -0.64 -3.36 4.37
C VAL A 350 -2.16 -3.28 4.46
N LYS A 351 -2.74 -3.20 5.67
CA LYS A 351 -4.18 -3.09 5.86
C LYS A 351 -4.76 -1.84 5.21
N THR A 352 -4.08 -0.69 5.35
CA THR A 352 -4.48 0.56 4.70
C THR A 352 -4.48 0.44 3.18
N LEU A 353 -3.51 -0.26 2.60
CA LEU A 353 -3.52 -0.57 1.16
C LEU A 353 -4.68 -1.51 0.80
N ARG A 354 -4.96 -2.52 1.62
CA ARG A 354 -6.05 -3.48 1.38
C ARG A 354 -7.45 -2.89 1.49
N ASN A 355 -7.64 -1.84 2.30
CA ASN A 355 -8.89 -1.09 2.36
C ASN A 355 -9.23 -0.39 1.02
N ASN A 356 -8.19 0.03 0.29
CA ASN A 356 -8.32 0.64 -1.04
C ASN A 356 -8.37 -0.42 -2.15
N LYS A 357 -7.57 -1.48 -2.05
CA LYS A 357 -7.52 -2.58 -3.01
C LYS A 357 -7.17 -3.91 -2.30
N PRO A 358 -8.11 -4.87 -2.17
CA PRO A 358 -7.91 -6.04 -1.30
C PRO A 358 -6.76 -6.97 -1.67
N ASN A 359 -6.36 -7.01 -2.94
CA ASN A 359 -5.31 -7.91 -3.44
C ASN A 359 -3.88 -7.36 -3.25
N MET A 360 -3.69 -6.38 -2.37
CA MET A 360 -2.39 -5.81 -2.03
C MET A 360 -1.64 -6.73 -1.05
N VAL A 361 -0.39 -7.09 -1.39
CA VAL A 361 0.43 -8.05 -0.63
C VAL A 361 -0.35 -9.37 -0.40
N ASP A 362 -0.65 -10.06 -1.49
CA ASP A 362 -1.57 -11.20 -1.54
C ASP A 362 -0.96 -12.53 -1.07
N LEU A 363 0.37 -12.66 -1.02
CA LEU A 363 1.06 -13.88 -0.64
C LEU A 363 1.92 -13.73 0.62
N LEU A 364 1.82 -14.71 1.52
CA LEU A 364 2.79 -14.90 2.61
C LEU A 364 3.89 -15.85 2.16
N VAL A 365 5.14 -15.37 2.19
CA VAL A 365 6.34 -16.18 1.92
C VAL A 365 7.05 -16.43 3.25
N GLY A 366 7.44 -17.69 3.51
CA GLY A 366 8.17 -18.05 4.73
C GLY A 366 9.53 -17.33 4.85
N PRO A 367 10.11 -17.24 6.05
CA PRO A 367 11.39 -16.58 6.26
C PRO A 367 12.49 -17.21 5.41
N CYS A 368 13.37 -16.37 4.87
CA CYS A 368 14.54 -16.86 4.14
C CYS A 368 15.45 -17.67 5.10
N PRO A 369 15.88 -18.89 4.74
CA PRO A 369 16.70 -19.75 5.61
C PRO A 369 17.99 -19.11 6.11
N SER A 370 18.50 -18.11 5.38
CA SER A 370 19.73 -17.36 5.70
C SER A 370 19.61 -16.39 6.87
N VAL A 371 18.41 -16.20 7.43
CA VAL A 371 18.17 -15.31 8.60
C VAL A 371 18.03 -16.11 9.91
N ILE A 372 18.12 -17.44 9.88
CA ILE A 372 18.23 -18.25 11.10
C ILE A 372 19.59 -17.92 11.74
N PRO A 373 19.64 -17.45 13.00
CA PRO A 373 20.91 -17.31 13.68
C PRO A 373 21.55 -18.69 13.76
N LEU A 374 22.79 -18.84 13.31
CA LEU A 374 23.67 -19.93 13.72
C LEU A 374 23.83 -19.82 15.24
N GLY A 375 22.89 -20.42 15.96
CA GLY A 375 22.92 -20.55 17.41
C GLY A 375 24.00 -21.54 17.79
N VAL A 376 25.06 -21.02 18.40
CA VAL A 376 25.77 -21.59 19.54
C VAL A 376 25.95 -23.12 19.52
N GLY A 377 27.12 -23.53 19.04
CA GLY A 377 27.88 -24.72 19.46
C GLY A 377 27.12 -25.95 19.97
N VAL A 378 26.97 -26.94 19.09
CA VAL A 378 27.08 -28.34 19.49
C VAL A 378 28.23 -28.94 18.67
N ARG A 379 29.37 -29.16 19.32
CA ARG A 379 30.41 -30.06 18.83
C ARG A 379 29.84 -31.48 18.82
N GLY A 380 29.84 -32.13 17.67
CA GLY A 380 29.57 -33.56 17.56
C GLY A 380 29.75 -34.03 16.11
N PRO A 381 30.60 -35.03 15.83
CA PRO A 381 30.92 -35.43 14.47
C PRO A 381 29.84 -36.38 13.96
N PHE A 382 29.29 -36.13 12.78
CA PHE A 382 28.68 -37.21 12.02
C PHE A 382 29.26 -37.24 10.61
N LEU A 383 29.89 -38.40 10.38
CA LEU A 383 30.59 -38.85 9.20
C LEU A 383 29.75 -38.70 7.94
N VAL A 384 30.44 -38.26 6.89
CA VAL A 384 30.09 -38.49 5.50
C VAL A 384 30.05 -40.00 5.26
N SER A 385 28.92 -40.51 4.77
CA SER A 385 28.84 -41.79 4.09
C SER A 385 28.15 -41.56 2.75
N SER A 386 28.96 -41.64 1.72
CA SER A 386 28.63 -41.70 0.30
C SER A 386 28.00 -43.04 -0.05
N VAL A 387 26.88 -43.01 -0.79
CA VAL A 387 26.60 -43.88 -1.95
C VAL A 387 25.86 -43.05 -2.98
#